data_AF-A0A2D0JMB1-F1
#
_entry.id   AF-A0A2D0JMB1-F1
#
_cell.length_a   1.000
_cell.length_b   1.000
_cell.length_c   1.000
_cell.angle_alpha   90.00
_cell.angle_beta   90.00
_cell.angle_gamma   90.00
#
_symmetry.space_group_name_H-M   'P 1'
#
loop_
_entity.id
_entity.type
_entity.pdbx_description
1 polymer ?
#
loop_
_entity_poly.entity_id
_entity_poly.type
_entity_poly.pdbx_seq_one_letter_code
_entity_poly.pdbx_strand_id
1 'polypeptide(L)'
;MPNTMEFSLPYTGNLIIGQSFLFTVTLSSDDDIDDGSTISFYNSKNITVPYDAISLTLEHGKKKATATVILTVLNATEENDEIYFSVKTSLSGFQPKTLQYTARTIDSDSVRLNIDNPFLAVPILYNAFQIGSISTKIHTTIRDKKGKTLSGVPVFITSNTINELEEVDIYNNDKSKKINVNKFGDFQGFFVNSDNKGKVEFYISPRKSLPLVIELSSAIPNSTDVSFAKDPIFIIVDNIKNYRQPLEIITAIDGNLTSKGESKFWVDMSPCGDHEIGDFLLFFVNKKYKYYTRVLTKNKNSSCLIELPYFIFKKDDPSKLSYFLIQSSGSIMAKSMPADVTYRGRPNKPWNDIDRIYEPCQVYSSFDELINQDGAINNKSISNYAHNPDDAGLFVRITGTNDNRDGTKVKLGSEVILTLYINSSTKTITHVFKGRMPYQPDNRGGKIATLKFNIPYNLLNNNLAFPYHDGEIFFDYQIGYDDDSDVTYGEIWSGHIVTISNDF
;
A
#
# COMPACT_ATOMS: atom_id res chain seq x y z
N MET A 1 -27.88 3.44 -33.03
CA MET A 1 -26.41 3.53 -32.94
C MET A 1 -25.80 2.50 -33.89
N PRO A 2 -24.69 2.80 -34.57
CA PRO A 2 -24.02 1.80 -35.42
C PRO A 2 -23.64 0.55 -34.61
N ASN A 3 -23.62 -0.61 -35.26
CA ASN A 3 -23.18 -1.87 -34.64
C ASN A 3 -21.79 -1.70 -34.03
N THR A 4 -21.65 -1.97 -32.73
CA THR A 4 -20.41 -1.75 -31.98
C THR A 4 -19.94 -3.01 -31.28
N MET A 5 -18.64 -3.29 -31.41
CA MET A 5 -17.93 -4.34 -30.68
C MET A 5 -16.97 -3.69 -29.69
N GLU A 6 -17.22 -3.91 -28.40
CA GLU A 6 -16.42 -3.39 -27.28
C GLU A 6 -15.74 -4.54 -26.53
N PHE A 7 -14.63 -4.23 -25.87
CA PHE A 7 -13.77 -5.20 -25.19
C PHE A 7 -13.52 -4.80 -23.75
N SER A 8 -13.36 -5.79 -22.86
CA SER A 8 -12.93 -5.54 -21.48
C SER A 8 -11.49 -5.04 -21.37
N LEU A 9 -10.69 -5.16 -22.42
CA LEU A 9 -9.32 -4.65 -22.50
C LEU A 9 -9.23 -3.41 -23.43
N PRO A 10 -8.27 -2.51 -23.18
CA PRO A 10 -7.92 -1.49 -24.16
C PRO A 10 -7.35 -2.13 -25.42
N TYR A 11 -7.47 -1.46 -26.57
CA TYR A 11 -6.95 -1.94 -27.86
C TYR A 11 -5.42 -2.14 -27.89
N THR A 12 -4.72 -1.34 -27.08
CA THR A 12 -3.27 -1.39 -26.92
C THR A 12 -2.89 -1.31 -25.46
N GLY A 13 -1.71 -1.81 -25.12
CA GLY A 13 -1.21 -1.79 -23.75
C GLY A 13 -0.18 -2.87 -23.50
N ASN A 14 -0.15 -3.38 -22.28
CA ASN A 14 0.81 -4.36 -21.83
C ASN A 14 0.08 -5.58 -21.27
N LEU A 15 0.67 -6.75 -21.48
CA LEU A 15 0.24 -7.99 -20.84
C LEU A 15 1.49 -8.65 -20.22
N ILE A 16 1.31 -9.29 -19.06
CA ILE A 16 2.40 -9.93 -18.34
C ILE A 16 2.62 -11.35 -18.87
N ILE A 17 3.88 -11.74 -19.00
CA ILE A 17 4.25 -13.10 -19.43
C ILE A 17 3.65 -14.12 -18.46
N GLY A 18 2.97 -15.12 -19.01
CA GLY A 18 2.29 -16.18 -18.25
C GLY A 18 0.90 -15.84 -17.72
N GLN A 19 0.45 -14.58 -17.82
CA GLN A 19 -0.77 -14.17 -17.13
C GLN A 19 -2.02 -14.82 -17.73
N SER A 20 -3.00 -15.13 -16.88
CA SER A 20 -4.36 -15.50 -17.29
C SER A 20 -5.37 -14.47 -16.81
N PHE A 21 -6.35 -14.12 -17.66
CA PHE A 21 -7.37 -13.12 -17.35
C PHE A 21 -8.68 -13.36 -18.10
N LEU A 22 -9.76 -12.76 -17.60
CA LEU A 22 -11.05 -12.74 -18.28
C LEU A 22 -11.08 -11.66 -19.37
N PHE A 23 -11.42 -12.09 -20.58
CA PHE A 23 -11.66 -11.22 -21.72
C PHE A 23 -13.14 -11.27 -22.10
N THR A 24 -13.81 -10.13 -22.05
CA THR A 24 -15.23 -10.00 -22.39
C THR A 24 -15.38 -9.19 -23.68
N VAL A 25 -16.12 -9.75 -24.62
CA VAL A 25 -16.59 -9.07 -25.84
C VAL A 25 -18.04 -8.68 -25.62
N THR A 26 -18.37 -7.41 -25.86
CA THR A 26 -19.74 -6.88 -25.84
C THR A 26 -20.12 -6.41 -27.23
N LEU A 27 -21.21 -6.94 -27.78
CA LEU A 27 -21.80 -6.51 -29.03
C LEU A 27 -23.06 -5.70 -28.73
N SER A 28 -23.19 -4.53 -29.33
CA SER A 28 -24.41 -3.72 -29.29
C SER A 28 -24.89 -3.43 -30.71
N SER A 29 -26.19 -3.58 -30.94
CA SER A 29 -26.85 -3.47 -32.25
C SER A 29 -28.20 -2.75 -32.12
N ASP A 30 -28.61 -2.03 -33.16
CA ASP A 30 -29.97 -1.49 -33.26
C ASP A 30 -30.98 -2.58 -33.63
N ASP A 31 -30.54 -3.64 -34.30
CA ASP A 31 -31.32 -4.82 -34.65
C ASP A 31 -31.18 -5.92 -33.59
N ASP A 32 -32.17 -6.82 -33.53
CA ASP A 32 -32.12 -7.96 -32.61
C ASP A 32 -30.96 -8.89 -32.98
N ILE A 33 -30.21 -9.32 -31.98
CA ILE A 33 -29.13 -10.27 -32.12
C ILE A 33 -29.70 -11.69 -32.00
N ASP A 34 -29.35 -12.56 -32.96
CA ASP A 34 -29.86 -13.93 -33.04
C ASP A 34 -29.34 -14.83 -31.90
N ASP A 35 -30.19 -15.73 -31.40
CA ASP A 35 -29.96 -16.64 -30.27
C ASP A 35 -28.83 -17.69 -30.50
N GLY A 36 -28.24 -17.74 -31.69
CA GLY A 36 -27.11 -18.62 -32.05
C GLY A 36 -25.82 -17.89 -32.43
N SER A 37 -25.76 -16.58 -32.19
CA SER A 37 -24.62 -15.76 -32.60
C SER A 37 -23.37 -16.12 -31.81
N THR A 38 -22.22 -16.11 -32.49
CA THR A 38 -20.93 -16.48 -31.87
C THR A 38 -19.86 -15.42 -32.10
N ILE A 39 -18.80 -15.48 -31.29
CA ILE A 39 -17.51 -14.85 -31.57
C ILE A 39 -16.45 -15.93 -31.86
N SER A 40 -15.43 -15.59 -32.62
CA SER A 40 -14.27 -16.45 -32.86
C SER A 40 -12.98 -15.65 -32.87
N PHE A 41 -11.91 -16.30 -32.44
CA PHE A 41 -10.57 -15.75 -32.40
C PHE A 41 -9.76 -16.26 -33.60
N TYR A 42 -8.91 -15.40 -34.14
CA TYR A 42 -8.03 -15.76 -35.24
C TYR A 42 -6.78 -14.87 -35.23
N ASN A 43 -5.76 -15.28 -36.00
CA ASN A 43 -4.50 -14.55 -36.13
C ASN A 43 -3.96 -14.15 -34.75
N SER A 44 -3.61 -15.14 -33.92
CA SER A 44 -3.08 -14.94 -32.57
C SER A 44 -1.60 -15.26 -32.49
N LYS A 45 -0.85 -14.48 -31.70
CA LYS A 45 0.58 -14.69 -31.43
C LYS A 45 0.87 -14.45 -29.95
N ASN A 46 1.69 -15.30 -29.35
CA ASN A 46 2.13 -15.21 -27.95
C ASN A 46 0.99 -15.24 -26.92
N ILE A 47 -0.18 -15.73 -27.31
CA ILE A 47 -1.38 -15.84 -26.48
C ILE A 47 -2.20 -17.07 -26.87
N THR A 48 -2.71 -17.77 -25.87
CA THR A 48 -3.69 -18.85 -26.03
C THR A 48 -5.09 -18.25 -26.05
N VAL A 49 -5.82 -18.51 -27.13
CA VAL A 49 -7.23 -18.14 -27.33
C VAL A 49 -8.07 -19.40 -27.51
N PRO A 50 -9.39 -19.35 -27.26
CA PRO A 50 -10.27 -20.48 -27.57
C PRO A 50 -10.21 -20.86 -29.05
N TYR A 51 -10.16 -22.17 -29.32
CA TYR A 51 -10.13 -22.71 -30.70
C TYR A 51 -11.52 -22.68 -31.35
N ASP A 52 -12.54 -23.07 -30.60
CA ASP A 52 -13.92 -23.12 -31.07
C ASP A 52 -14.63 -21.76 -30.98
N ALA A 53 -15.68 -21.61 -31.79
CA ALA A 53 -16.56 -20.46 -31.70
C ALA A 53 -17.29 -20.43 -30.35
N ILE A 54 -17.38 -19.24 -29.76
CA ILE A 54 -17.96 -19.03 -28.43
C ILE A 54 -19.33 -18.40 -28.58
N SER A 55 -20.35 -19.07 -28.04
CA SER A 55 -21.72 -18.56 -28.03
C SER A 55 -21.84 -17.26 -27.24
N LEU A 56 -22.59 -16.32 -27.79
CA LEU A 56 -22.95 -15.09 -27.11
C LEU A 56 -24.12 -15.33 -26.15
N THR A 57 -24.07 -14.67 -25.00
CA THR A 57 -25.18 -14.58 -24.05
C THR A 57 -25.92 -13.27 -24.29
N LEU A 58 -27.21 -13.36 -24.60
CA LEU A 58 -28.05 -12.20 -24.88
C LEU A 58 -28.51 -11.51 -23.60
N GLU A 59 -28.48 -10.18 -23.60
CA GLU A 59 -29.11 -9.36 -22.56
C GLU A 59 -30.62 -9.16 -22.86
N HIS A 60 -31.37 -8.72 -21.85
CA HIS A 60 -32.79 -8.46 -21.98
C HIS A 60 -33.07 -7.45 -23.11
N GLY A 61 -33.89 -7.84 -24.08
CA GLY A 61 -34.22 -7.03 -25.26
C GLY A 61 -33.37 -7.33 -26.50
N LYS A 62 -32.45 -8.30 -26.47
CA LYS A 62 -31.69 -8.82 -27.63
C LYS A 62 -30.84 -7.80 -28.41
N LYS A 63 -30.76 -6.55 -27.98
CA LYS A 63 -29.92 -5.51 -28.60
C LYS A 63 -28.46 -5.55 -28.15
N LYS A 64 -28.17 -6.30 -27.10
CA LYS A 64 -26.83 -6.42 -26.52
C LYS A 64 -26.52 -7.88 -26.21
N ALA A 65 -25.31 -8.30 -26.52
CA ALA A 65 -24.85 -9.67 -26.31
C ALA A 65 -23.41 -9.66 -25.79
N THR A 66 -23.07 -10.62 -24.93
CA THR A 66 -21.75 -10.71 -24.32
C THR A 66 -21.17 -12.12 -24.41
N ALA A 67 -19.87 -12.24 -24.57
CA ALA A 67 -19.14 -13.49 -24.41
C ALA A 67 -17.89 -13.23 -23.57
N THR A 68 -17.66 -14.07 -22.56
CA THR A 68 -16.50 -13.97 -21.68
C THR A 68 -15.69 -15.25 -21.78
N VAL A 69 -14.39 -15.11 -22.01
CA VAL A 69 -13.44 -16.22 -22.16
C VAL A 69 -12.20 -15.98 -21.31
N ILE A 70 -11.43 -17.03 -21.05
CA ILE A 70 -10.11 -16.93 -20.44
C ILE A 70 -9.07 -16.87 -21.55
N LEU A 71 -8.21 -15.86 -21.50
CA LEU A 71 -7.01 -15.78 -22.34
C LEU A 71 -5.76 -15.96 -21.47
N THR A 72 -4.72 -16.55 -22.04
CA THR A 72 -3.45 -16.79 -21.34
C THR A 72 -2.26 -16.38 -22.20
N VAL A 73 -1.38 -15.52 -21.68
CA VAL A 73 -0.11 -15.18 -22.34
C VAL A 73 0.85 -16.35 -22.21
N LEU A 74 1.54 -16.72 -23.29
CA LEU A 74 2.43 -17.88 -23.27
C LEU A 74 3.67 -17.62 -22.40
N ASN A 75 4.08 -18.61 -21.60
CA ASN A 75 5.29 -18.56 -20.79
C ASN A 75 6.59 -18.46 -21.61
N ALA A 76 6.57 -18.94 -22.86
CA ALA A 76 7.72 -18.88 -23.76
C ALA A 76 7.93 -17.49 -24.42
N THR A 77 7.04 -16.52 -24.14
CA THR A 77 7.13 -15.16 -24.69
C THR A 77 8.29 -14.40 -24.06
N GLU A 78 9.07 -13.68 -24.87
CA GLU A 78 10.17 -12.86 -24.36
C GLU A 78 9.72 -11.45 -23.96
N GLU A 79 10.48 -10.78 -23.09
CA GLU A 79 10.17 -9.41 -22.69
C GLU A 79 10.28 -8.47 -23.91
N ASN A 80 9.26 -7.63 -24.12
CA ASN A 80 9.07 -6.76 -25.29
C ASN A 80 8.52 -7.44 -26.56
N ASP A 81 8.25 -8.74 -26.53
CA ASP A 81 7.57 -9.38 -27.65
C ASP A 81 6.18 -8.80 -27.88
N GLU A 82 5.78 -8.82 -29.14
CA GLU A 82 4.42 -8.49 -29.55
C GLU A 82 3.45 -9.62 -29.17
N ILE A 83 2.32 -9.25 -28.60
CA ILE A 83 1.17 -10.14 -28.36
C ILE A 83 -0.01 -9.58 -29.15
N TYR A 84 -0.64 -10.38 -29.98
CA TYR A 84 -1.84 -9.93 -30.68
C TYR A 84 -2.84 -11.06 -30.89
N PHE A 85 -4.09 -10.69 -31.07
CA PHE A 85 -5.17 -11.58 -31.48
C PHE A 85 -6.29 -10.77 -32.13
N SER A 86 -7.05 -11.40 -33.02
CA SER A 86 -8.18 -10.77 -33.68
C SER A 86 -9.49 -11.45 -33.32
N VAL A 87 -10.55 -10.67 -33.20
CA VAL A 87 -11.90 -11.11 -32.84
C VAL A 87 -12.85 -10.76 -33.98
N LYS A 88 -13.68 -11.73 -34.37
CA LYS A 88 -14.81 -11.54 -35.29
C LYS A 88 -16.07 -12.19 -34.72
N THR A 89 -17.22 -11.81 -35.26
CA THR A 89 -18.52 -12.42 -34.94
C THR A 89 -19.16 -13.02 -36.19
N SER A 90 -20.08 -13.97 -36.00
CA SER A 90 -20.93 -14.51 -37.07
C SER A 90 -21.96 -13.52 -37.60
N LEU A 91 -22.22 -12.43 -36.87
CA LEU A 91 -23.21 -11.41 -37.23
C LEU A 91 -22.70 -10.48 -38.34
N SER A 92 -23.59 -10.18 -39.30
CA SER A 92 -23.32 -9.19 -40.34
C SER A 92 -23.28 -7.76 -39.77
N GLY A 93 -22.54 -6.86 -40.42
CA GLY A 93 -22.46 -5.45 -40.02
C GLY A 93 -21.46 -5.15 -38.88
N PHE A 94 -20.86 -6.15 -38.25
CA PHE A 94 -19.77 -5.97 -37.29
C PHE A 94 -18.41 -6.14 -37.97
N GLN A 95 -17.54 -5.15 -37.80
CA GLN A 95 -16.18 -5.24 -38.31
C GLN A 95 -15.29 -6.05 -37.35
N PRO A 96 -14.46 -6.98 -37.85
CA PRO A 96 -13.43 -7.63 -37.04
C PRO A 96 -12.46 -6.60 -36.46
N LYS A 97 -11.92 -6.90 -35.28
CA LYS A 97 -10.97 -6.03 -34.61
C LYS A 97 -9.76 -6.81 -34.13
N THR A 98 -8.60 -6.20 -34.25
CA THR A 98 -7.32 -6.73 -33.75
C THR A 98 -6.90 -5.94 -32.53
N LEU A 99 -6.46 -6.66 -31.49
CA LEU A 99 -5.89 -6.09 -30.29
C LEU A 99 -4.40 -6.44 -30.24
N GLN A 100 -3.57 -5.48 -29.84
CA GLN A 100 -2.11 -5.58 -29.92
C GLN A 100 -1.47 -5.05 -28.64
N TYR A 101 -0.62 -5.86 -28.01
CA TYR A 101 0.01 -5.57 -26.73
C TYR A 101 1.49 -5.89 -26.79
N THR A 102 2.20 -5.41 -25.77
CA THR A 102 3.60 -5.78 -25.55
C THR A 102 3.75 -6.63 -24.30
N ALA A 103 4.50 -7.72 -24.42
CA ALA A 103 4.87 -8.59 -23.32
C ALA A 103 5.79 -7.87 -22.33
N ARG A 104 5.51 -8.05 -21.04
CA ARG A 104 6.26 -7.43 -19.94
C ARG A 104 6.49 -8.42 -18.81
N THR A 105 7.59 -8.22 -18.09
CA THR A 105 7.73 -8.75 -16.73
C THR A 105 7.05 -7.81 -15.73
N ILE A 106 6.79 -8.30 -14.52
CA ILE A 106 6.11 -7.54 -13.46
C ILE A 106 6.96 -7.50 -12.20
N ASP A 107 6.97 -6.36 -11.51
CA ASP A 107 7.33 -6.27 -10.10
C ASP A 107 6.13 -6.74 -9.25
N SER A 108 6.28 -7.89 -8.60
CA SER A 108 5.21 -8.52 -7.82
C SER A 108 4.62 -7.62 -6.75
N ASP A 109 5.41 -6.71 -6.17
CA ASP A 109 4.93 -5.88 -5.07
C ASP A 109 4.07 -4.72 -5.58
N SER A 110 4.17 -4.41 -6.88
CA SER A 110 3.39 -3.35 -7.52
C SER A 110 1.90 -3.67 -7.63
N VAL A 111 1.47 -4.92 -7.40
CA VAL A 111 0.05 -5.27 -7.35
C VAL A 111 -0.62 -4.92 -6.02
N ARG A 112 0.15 -4.71 -4.95
CA ARG A 112 -0.37 -4.52 -3.60
C ARG A 112 -1.28 -3.29 -3.51
N LEU A 113 -2.46 -3.48 -2.94
CA LEU A 113 -3.51 -2.45 -2.86
C LEU A 113 -3.31 -1.55 -1.62
N ASN A 114 -3.55 -0.24 -1.82
CA ASN A 114 -3.67 0.76 -0.77
C ASN A 114 -5.13 1.21 -0.65
N ILE A 115 -5.57 1.56 0.56
CA ILE A 115 -6.93 2.00 0.84
C ILE A 115 -6.88 3.38 1.48
N ASP A 116 -7.51 4.38 0.85
CA ASP A 116 -7.43 5.78 1.30
C ASP A 116 -8.11 5.99 2.68
N ASN A 117 -9.26 5.33 2.89
CA ASN A 117 -9.99 5.39 4.15
C ASN A 117 -10.51 3.98 4.52
N PRO A 118 -9.81 3.23 5.39
CA PRO A 118 -10.22 1.89 5.76
C PRO A 118 -11.44 1.88 6.70
N PHE A 119 -11.86 3.01 7.28
CA PHE A 119 -13.00 3.07 8.19
C PHE A 119 -14.20 3.80 7.57
N LEU A 120 -15.28 3.05 7.32
CA LEU A 120 -16.55 3.54 6.77
C LEU A 120 -17.66 3.43 7.82
N ALA A 121 -18.00 4.57 8.45
CA ALA A 121 -19.14 4.66 9.36
C ALA A 121 -20.45 4.84 8.58
N VAL A 122 -21.33 3.84 8.64
CA VAL A 122 -22.60 3.79 7.91
C VAL A 122 -23.77 4.05 8.87
N PRO A 123 -24.69 4.99 8.55
CA PRO A 123 -25.84 5.27 9.40
C PRO A 123 -26.87 4.11 9.36
N ILE A 124 -27.60 3.90 10.46
CA ILE A 124 -28.61 2.84 10.59
C ILE A 124 -29.68 2.92 9.47
N LEU A 125 -30.07 4.13 9.10
CA LEU A 125 -31.09 4.39 8.08
C LEU A 125 -30.54 4.45 6.64
N TYR A 126 -29.35 3.88 6.41
CA TYR A 126 -28.73 3.85 5.10
C TYR A 126 -29.59 3.08 4.09
N ASN A 127 -29.94 3.74 2.98
CA ASN A 127 -30.82 3.21 1.96
C ASN A 127 -30.24 3.40 0.56
N ALA A 128 -30.96 2.88 -0.46
CA ALA A 128 -30.52 2.86 -1.84
C ALA A 128 -30.16 4.24 -2.43
N PHE A 129 -30.79 5.33 -1.96
CA PHE A 129 -30.50 6.69 -2.44
C PHE A 129 -29.16 7.24 -1.95
N GLN A 130 -28.55 6.59 -0.96
CA GLN A 130 -27.28 6.99 -0.36
C GLN A 130 -26.11 6.12 -0.83
N ILE A 131 -26.35 5.11 -1.67
CA ILE A 131 -25.31 4.29 -2.27
C ILE A 131 -24.31 5.17 -3.02
N GLY A 132 -23.01 4.96 -2.77
CA GLY A 132 -21.91 5.76 -3.31
C GLY A 132 -21.56 7.02 -2.50
N SER A 133 -22.44 7.51 -1.62
CA SER A 133 -22.14 8.68 -0.76
C SER A 133 -21.10 8.40 0.32
N ILE A 134 -20.99 7.14 0.74
CA ILE A 134 -19.96 6.62 1.64
C ILE A 134 -19.17 5.61 0.82
N SER A 135 -17.92 5.92 0.50
CA SER A 135 -17.06 5.02 -0.25
C SER A 135 -15.61 5.21 0.17
N THR A 136 -14.81 4.18 -0.06
CA THR A 136 -13.36 4.27 0.02
C THR A 136 -12.75 4.01 -1.34
N LYS A 137 -11.60 4.62 -1.58
CA LYS A 137 -10.81 4.42 -2.78
C LYS A 137 -9.77 3.35 -2.51
N ILE A 138 -9.62 2.44 -3.46
CA ILE A 138 -8.61 1.41 -3.47
C ILE A 138 -7.73 1.64 -4.70
N HIS A 139 -6.41 1.64 -4.51
CA HIS A 139 -5.52 1.91 -5.62
C HIS A 139 -4.12 1.29 -5.50
N THR A 140 -3.47 1.12 -6.64
CA THR A 140 -2.05 0.81 -6.75
C THR A 140 -1.48 1.28 -8.09
N THR A 141 -0.19 1.07 -8.34
CA THR A 141 0.47 1.39 -9.62
C THR A 141 1.36 0.24 -10.07
N ILE A 142 0.95 -0.39 -11.16
CA ILE A 142 1.57 -1.57 -11.77
C ILE A 142 2.86 -1.18 -12.48
N ARG A 143 3.95 -1.90 -12.20
CA ARG A 143 5.29 -1.64 -12.73
C ARG A 143 5.98 -2.91 -13.17
N ASP A 144 6.84 -2.80 -14.19
CA ASP A 144 7.80 -3.87 -14.49
C ASP A 144 8.94 -3.90 -13.46
N LYS A 145 9.79 -4.93 -13.57
CA LYS A 145 10.98 -5.10 -12.73
C LYS A 145 12.01 -3.95 -12.86
N LYS A 146 11.86 -3.08 -13.86
CA LYS A 146 12.72 -1.91 -14.10
C LYS A 146 12.05 -0.61 -13.64
N GLY A 147 10.89 -0.69 -12.99
CA GLY A 147 10.14 0.44 -12.42
C GLY A 147 9.26 1.19 -13.41
N LYS A 148 9.21 0.77 -14.68
CA LYS A 148 8.38 1.39 -15.70
C LYS A 148 6.92 1.02 -15.44
N THR A 149 6.05 2.02 -15.46
CA THR A 149 4.60 1.81 -15.31
C THR A 149 4.03 1.03 -16.49
N LEU A 150 3.12 0.10 -16.22
CA LEU A 150 2.53 -0.79 -17.23
C LEU A 150 1.05 -0.51 -17.41
N SER A 151 0.64 -0.20 -18.64
CA SER A 151 -0.73 0.21 -18.95
C SER A 151 -1.59 -0.94 -19.46
N GLY A 152 -2.88 -0.97 -19.12
CA GLY A 152 -3.85 -1.93 -19.66
C GLY A 152 -3.71 -3.35 -19.10
N VAL A 153 -2.84 -3.55 -18.10
CA VAL A 153 -2.63 -4.81 -17.42
C VAL A 153 -3.86 -5.15 -16.57
N PRO A 154 -4.51 -6.32 -16.77
CA PRO A 154 -5.62 -6.78 -15.93
C PRO A 154 -5.10 -7.31 -14.60
N VAL A 155 -5.66 -6.80 -13.51
CA VAL A 155 -5.35 -7.26 -12.14
C VAL A 155 -6.60 -7.87 -11.54
N PHE A 156 -6.46 -9.08 -11.02
CA PHE A 156 -7.54 -9.78 -10.34
C PHE A 156 -7.59 -9.36 -8.87
N ILE A 157 -8.77 -8.95 -8.41
CA ILE A 157 -9.06 -8.52 -7.04
C ILE A 157 -10.07 -9.49 -6.43
N THR A 158 -9.79 -9.98 -5.23
CA THR A 158 -10.66 -10.90 -4.47
C THR A 158 -10.75 -10.47 -3.00
N SER A 159 -11.77 -10.97 -2.29
CA SER A 159 -11.76 -10.97 -0.83
C SER A 159 -11.17 -12.29 -0.32
N ASN A 160 -10.56 -12.25 0.86
CA ASN A 160 -10.10 -13.43 1.59
C ASN A 160 -11.26 -14.27 2.16
N THR A 161 -12.44 -13.67 2.36
CA THR A 161 -13.64 -14.38 2.78
C THR A 161 -14.62 -14.52 1.61
N ILE A 162 -15.26 -15.68 1.54
CA ILE A 162 -16.23 -16.01 0.49
C ILE A 162 -17.45 -15.07 0.55
N ASN A 163 -17.92 -14.60 -0.61
CA ASN A 163 -19.13 -13.78 -0.82
C ASN A 163 -19.13 -12.36 -0.19
N GLU A 164 -18.08 -11.88 0.47
CA GLU A 164 -18.06 -10.51 1.03
C GLU A 164 -18.23 -9.42 -0.03
N LEU A 165 -17.67 -9.66 -1.23
CA LEU A 165 -17.78 -8.73 -2.35
C LEU A 165 -19.22 -8.61 -2.90
N GLU A 166 -20.12 -9.54 -2.56
CA GLU A 166 -21.54 -9.47 -2.95
C GLU A 166 -22.34 -8.46 -2.10
N GLU A 167 -21.85 -8.13 -0.91
CA GLU A 167 -22.51 -7.20 0.03
C GLU A 167 -22.17 -5.73 -0.25
N VAL A 168 -21.26 -5.47 -1.19
CA VAL A 168 -20.81 -4.14 -1.58
C VAL A 168 -21.02 -3.84 -3.07
N ASP A 169 -21.09 -2.55 -3.39
CA ASP A 169 -20.99 -2.06 -4.75
C ASP A 169 -19.55 -1.63 -5.03
N ILE A 170 -19.03 -2.16 -6.13
CA ILE A 170 -17.70 -1.85 -6.63
C ILE A 170 -17.87 -0.96 -7.85
N TYR A 171 -17.19 0.18 -7.87
CA TYR A 171 -17.24 1.13 -8.98
C TYR A 171 -15.87 1.31 -9.59
N ASN A 172 -15.85 1.56 -10.90
CA ASN A 172 -14.65 2.00 -11.59
C ASN A 172 -14.21 3.40 -11.11
N ASN A 173 -13.06 3.87 -11.59
CA ASN A 173 -12.49 5.18 -11.22
C ASN A 173 -13.46 6.38 -11.43
N ASP A 174 -14.40 6.27 -12.35
CA ASP A 174 -15.42 7.28 -12.64
C ASP A 174 -16.57 7.34 -11.61
N LYS A 175 -16.60 6.41 -10.63
CA LYS A 175 -17.65 6.26 -9.60
C LYS A 175 -19.07 6.05 -10.14
N SER A 176 -19.24 5.76 -11.43
CA SER A 176 -20.52 5.66 -12.09
C SER A 176 -20.75 4.27 -12.69
N LYS A 177 -19.69 3.66 -13.23
CA LYS A 177 -19.75 2.32 -13.80
C LYS A 177 -19.50 1.28 -12.72
N LYS A 178 -20.55 0.52 -12.38
CA LYS A 178 -20.44 -0.63 -11.48
C LYS A 178 -19.62 -1.76 -12.12
N ILE A 179 -18.76 -2.38 -11.34
CA ILE A 179 -17.99 -3.56 -11.70
C ILE A 179 -18.69 -4.78 -11.11
N ASN A 180 -18.93 -5.78 -11.95
CA ASN A 180 -19.55 -7.02 -11.51
C ASN A 180 -18.50 -7.98 -10.96
N VAL A 181 -18.85 -8.66 -9.88
CA VAL A 181 -18.09 -9.77 -9.31
C VAL A 181 -18.37 -11.02 -10.16
N ASN A 182 -17.30 -11.68 -10.58
CA ASN A 182 -17.32 -12.88 -11.41
C ASN A 182 -16.54 -14.01 -10.73
N LYS A 183 -16.68 -15.23 -11.24
CA LYS A 183 -15.82 -16.35 -10.86
C LYS A 183 -14.61 -16.42 -11.79
N PHE A 184 -13.43 -16.68 -11.22
CA PHE A 184 -12.22 -16.97 -11.95
C PHE A 184 -11.50 -18.15 -11.29
N GLY A 185 -11.56 -19.33 -11.92
CA GLY A 185 -11.24 -20.58 -11.25
C GLY A 185 -12.17 -20.82 -10.07
N ASP A 186 -11.60 -21.17 -8.92
CA ASP A 186 -12.34 -21.40 -7.67
C ASP A 186 -12.60 -20.12 -6.86
N PHE A 187 -12.09 -18.97 -7.33
CA PHE A 187 -12.17 -17.70 -6.61
C PHE A 187 -13.27 -16.81 -7.14
N GLN A 188 -13.87 -16.04 -6.24
CA GLN A 188 -14.82 -15.00 -6.56
C GLN A 188 -14.14 -13.63 -6.47
N GLY A 189 -14.18 -12.86 -7.55
CA GLY A 189 -13.49 -11.58 -7.61
C GLY A 189 -13.83 -10.78 -8.85
N PHE A 190 -13.00 -9.82 -9.21
CA PHE A 190 -13.20 -9.01 -10.40
C PHE A 190 -11.85 -8.55 -10.97
N PHE A 191 -11.85 -8.22 -12.26
CA PHE A 191 -10.67 -7.67 -12.92
C PHE A 191 -10.78 -6.15 -13.03
N VAL A 192 -9.69 -5.46 -12.71
CA VAL A 192 -9.52 -4.03 -12.98
C VAL A 192 -8.26 -3.85 -13.80
N ASN A 193 -8.36 -3.12 -14.91
CA ASN A 193 -7.20 -2.82 -15.73
C ASN A 193 -6.47 -1.59 -15.19
N SER A 194 -5.15 -1.59 -15.31
CA SER A 194 -4.37 -0.37 -15.14
C SER A 194 -4.63 0.65 -16.25
N ASP A 195 -4.64 1.93 -15.90
CA ASP A 195 -4.76 3.04 -16.85
C ASP A 195 -3.47 3.29 -17.65
N ASN A 196 -3.44 4.37 -18.43
CA ASN A 196 -2.27 4.75 -19.23
C ASN A 196 -1.03 5.13 -18.40
N LYS A 197 -1.16 5.37 -17.10
CA LYS A 197 -0.08 5.63 -16.14
C LYS A 197 0.22 4.41 -15.28
N GLY A 198 -0.36 3.25 -15.61
CA GLY A 198 -0.23 2.02 -14.85
C GLY A 198 -1.02 1.98 -13.55
N LYS A 199 -1.94 2.94 -13.32
CA LYS A 199 -2.70 3.02 -12.08
C LYS A 199 -3.90 2.09 -12.14
N VAL A 200 -4.06 1.26 -11.12
CA VAL A 200 -5.31 0.53 -10.84
C VAL A 200 -6.05 1.33 -9.78
N GLU A 201 -7.32 1.67 -10.04
CA GLU A 201 -8.14 2.44 -9.11
C GLU A 201 -9.61 2.00 -9.22
N PHE A 202 -10.23 1.77 -8.07
CA PHE A 202 -11.66 1.47 -7.96
C PHE A 202 -12.19 1.94 -6.60
N TYR A 203 -13.50 1.93 -6.44
CA TYR A 203 -14.17 2.36 -5.21
C TYR A 203 -15.07 1.24 -4.68
N ILE A 204 -15.10 1.10 -3.36
CA ILE A 204 -16.04 0.21 -2.66
C ILE A 204 -17.01 1.06 -1.85
N SER A 205 -18.31 0.76 -2.00
CA SER A 205 -19.42 1.35 -1.25
C SER A 205 -20.29 0.26 -0.64
N PRO A 206 -20.75 0.39 0.61
CA PRO A 206 -21.76 -0.50 1.16
C PRO A 206 -23.07 -0.42 0.35
N ARG A 207 -23.77 -1.55 0.20
CA ARG A 207 -25.12 -1.58 -0.42
C ARG A 207 -26.24 -1.25 0.56
N LYS A 208 -26.04 -1.57 1.83
CA LYS A 208 -27.02 -1.45 2.91
C LYS A 208 -26.30 -1.23 4.23
N SER A 209 -27.06 -0.87 5.26
CA SER A 209 -26.56 -0.75 6.63
C SER A 209 -26.28 -2.14 7.25
N LEU A 210 -25.21 -2.79 6.79
CA LEU A 210 -24.71 -4.07 7.32
C LEU A 210 -23.25 -3.91 7.78
N PRO A 211 -22.91 -4.26 9.04
CA PRO A 211 -21.51 -4.35 9.46
C PRO A 211 -20.75 -5.40 8.66
N LEU A 212 -19.52 -5.07 8.24
CA LEU A 212 -18.67 -5.97 7.47
C LEU A 212 -17.19 -5.59 7.62
N VAL A 213 -16.29 -6.57 7.65
CA VAL A 213 -14.85 -6.37 7.46
C VAL A 213 -14.47 -7.00 6.13
N ILE A 214 -13.78 -6.28 5.26
CA ILE A 214 -13.33 -6.80 3.95
C ILE A 214 -11.82 -6.80 3.90
N GLU A 215 -11.22 -7.98 3.84
CA GLU A 215 -9.78 -8.16 3.63
C GLU A 215 -9.53 -8.43 2.14
N LEU A 216 -9.08 -7.41 1.40
CA LEU A 216 -8.82 -7.53 -0.04
C LEU A 216 -7.44 -8.14 -0.31
N SER A 217 -7.37 -8.90 -1.40
CA SER A 217 -6.12 -9.32 -2.01
C SER A 217 -6.14 -9.19 -3.53
N SER A 218 -4.96 -9.18 -4.13
CA SER A 218 -4.77 -8.93 -5.56
C SER A 218 -3.68 -9.80 -6.15
N ALA A 219 -3.80 -10.15 -7.42
CA ALA A 219 -2.79 -10.88 -8.16
C ALA A 219 -2.92 -10.63 -9.67
N ILE A 220 -1.84 -10.95 -10.39
CA ILE A 220 -1.90 -11.24 -11.83
C ILE A 220 -1.86 -12.77 -11.95
N PRO A 221 -3.01 -13.43 -12.19
CA PRO A 221 -3.09 -14.88 -12.12
C PRO A 221 -2.06 -15.57 -13.02
N ASN A 222 -1.39 -16.60 -12.50
CA ASN A 222 -0.30 -17.34 -13.13
C ASN A 222 1.04 -16.58 -13.33
N SER A 223 1.12 -15.31 -12.93
CA SER A 223 2.35 -14.50 -13.04
C SER A 223 2.87 -13.97 -11.71
N THR A 224 2.01 -13.74 -10.72
CA THR A 224 2.39 -13.28 -9.38
C THR A 224 1.72 -14.11 -8.30
N ASP A 225 2.35 -14.14 -7.12
CA ASP A 225 1.69 -14.56 -5.89
C ASP A 225 0.58 -13.57 -5.51
N VAL A 226 -0.29 -14.01 -4.60
CA VAL A 226 -1.34 -13.17 -4.02
C VAL A 226 -0.73 -12.14 -3.08
N SER A 227 -1.10 -10.88 -3.27
CA SER A 227 -0.68 -9.76 -2.43
C SER A 227 -1.87 -9.20 -1.67
N PHE A 228 -1.80 -9.23 -0.33
CA PHE A 228 -2.82 -8.68 0.56
C PHE A 228 -2.75 -7.15 0.59
N ALA A 229 -3.92 -6.50 0.61
CA ALA A 229 -4.01 -5.06 0.83
C ALA A 229 -3.36 -4.67 2.17
N LYS A 230 -2.88 -3.42 2.26
CA LYS A 230 -2.25 -2.91 3.48
C LYS A 230 -3.16 -2.94 4.70
N ASP A 231 -4.43 -2.61 4.47
CA ASP A 231 -5.46 -2.51 5.50
C ASP A 231 -6.69 -3.33 5.10
N PRO A 232 -7.48 -3.83 6.08
CA PRO A 232 -8.86 -4.21 5.84
C PRO A 232 -9.77 -2.98 5.69
N ILE A 233 -10.92 -3.16 5.07
CA ILE A 233 -12.00 -2.16 5.05
C ILE A 233 -13.02 -2.51 6.13
N PHE A 234 -13.17 -1.64 7.12
CA PHE A 234 -14.16 -1.72 8.19
C PHE A 234 -15.41 -0.93 7.81
N ILE A 235 -16.50 -1.63 7.48
CA ILE A 235 -17.83 -1.04 7.31
C ILE A 235 -18.57 -1.21 8.62
N ILE A 236 -18.76 -0.11 9.34
CA ILE A 236 -19.28 -0.12 10.71
C ILE A 236 -20.65 0.53 10.77
N VAL A 237 -21.60 -0.18 11.36
CA VAL A 237 -22.93 0.35 11.68
C VAL A 237 -23.06 0.39 13.20
N ASP A 238 -23.07 1.59 13.78
CA ASP A 238 -23.34 1.76 15.20
C ASP A 238 -24.85 1.75 15.46
N ASN A 239 -25.39 0.55 15.71
CA ASN A 239 -26.81 0.34 16.03
C ASN A 239 -27.04 0.00 17.52
N ILE A 240 -26.00 0.12 18.34
CA ILE A 240 -26.04 -0.31 19.74
C ILE A 240 -26.58 0.81 20.61
N LYS A 241 -27.79 0.59 21.14
CA LYS A 241 -28.43 1.54 22.05
C LYS A 241 -27.79 1.54 23.44
N ASN A 242 -27.41 0.35 23.93
CA ASN A 242 -26.77 0.15 25.22
C ASN A 242 -25.60 -0.82 25.06
N TYR A 243 -24.39 -0.30 25.10
CA TYR A 243 -23.19 -1.15 25.17
C TYR A 243 -23.19 -1.94 26.49
N ARG A 244 -22.68 -3.17 26.47
CA ARG A 244 -22.51 -4.00 27.67
C ARG A 244 -21.40 -3.42 28.56
N GLN A 245 -21.73 -2.34 29.28
CA GLN A 245 -20.82 -1.52 30.09
C GLN A 245 -19.67 -0.89 29.28
N PRO A 246 -19.23 0.33 29.62
CA PRO A 246 -18.08 0.90 28.95
C PRO A 246 -16.83 0.09 29.32
N LEU A 247 -16.11 -0.38 28.32
CA LEU A 247 -14.73 -0.81 28.54
C LEU A 247 -13.91 0.43 28.93
N GLU A 248 -12.98 0.30 29.86
CA GLU A 248 -12.08 1.39 30.21
C GLU A 248 -10.77 1.22 29.44
N ILE A 249 -10.18 2.35 29.03
CA ILE A 249 -8.78 2.38 28.64
C ILE A 249 -8.07 3.01 29.82
N ILE A 250 -7.25 2.20 30.49
CA ILE A 250 -6.33 2.72 31.47
C ILE A 250 -4.96 2.69 30.81
N THR A 251 -4.42 3.87 30.50
CA THR A 251 -3.03 3.92 30.07
C THR A 251 -2.16 3.47 31.24
N ALA A 252 -1.14 2.64 30.98
CA ALA A 252 -0.22 2.21 32.03
C ALA A 252 0.56 3.39 32.66
N ILE A 253 0.46 4.57 32.05
CA ILE A 253 1.05 5.83 32.47
C ILE A 253 -0.10 6.83 32.62
N ASP A 254 -0.37 7.27 33.85
CA ASP A 254 -1.41 8.26 34.12
C ASP A 254 -1.05 9.63 33.51
N GLY A 255 -2.00 10.27 32.82
CA GLY A 255 -1.89 11.62 32.24
C GLY A 255 -1.01 11.74 30.97
N ASN A 256 0.30 11.93 31.15
CA ASN A 256 1.23 12.32 30.09
C ASN A 256 2.02 11.11 29.55
N LEU A 257 1.77 10.76 28.29
CA LEU A 257 2.53 9.76 27.56
C LEU A 257 3.87 10.35 27.10
N THR A 258 4.98 9.89 27.66
CA THR A 258 6.34 10.28 27.22
C THR A 258 7.10 9.02 26.83
N SER A 259 7.56 8.94 25.57
CA SER A 259 8.44 7.87 25.12
C SER A 259 9.85 8.13 25.65
N LYS A 260 10.57 7.08 26.07
CA LYS A 260 12.00 7.14 26.39
C LYS A 260 12.87 6.69 25.20
N GLY A 261 12.27 6.51 24.03
CA GLY A 261 12.89 5.97 22.83
C GLY A 261 12.09 4.84 22.20
N GLU A 262 11.09 4.32 22.91
CA GLU A 262 10.20 3.25 22.44
C GLU A 262 9.16 3.79 21.45
N SER A 263 8.84 2.98 20.44
CA SER A 263 7.86 3.25 19.38
C SER A 263 6.41 3.08 19.85
N LYS A 264 6.19 2.31 20.92
CA LYS A 264 4.87 1.96 21.44
C LYS A 264 4.74 2.21 22.94
N PHE A 265 3.49 2.29 23.40
CA PHE A 265 3.09 2.37 24.80
C PHE A 265 2.02 1.33 25.13
N TRP A 266 1.96 0.94 26.40
CA TRP A 266 0.99 -0.04 26.86
C TRP A 266 -0.33 0.61 27.28
N VAL A 267 -1.44 0.01 26.84
CA VAL A 267 -2.78 0.27 27.35
C VAL A 267 -3.33 -0.98 28.04
N ASP A 268 -3.94 -0.82 29.20
CA ASP A 268 -4.73 -1.85 29.85
C ASP A 268 -6.19 -1.71 29.44
N MET A 269 -6.71 -2.81 28.90
CA MET A 269 -8.06 -2.94 28.40
C MET A 269 -8.83 -4.04 29.15
N SER A 270 -8.41 -4.34 30.38
CA SER A 270 -9.05 -5.34 31.23
C SER A 270 -10.44 -4.88 31.73
N PRO A 271 -11.40 -5.81 31.92
CA PRO A 271 -11.33 -7.23 31.58
C PRO A 271 -11.61 -7.47 30.08
N CYS A 272 -10.90 -8.42 29.48
CA CYS A 272 -11.11 -8.81 28.07
C CYS A 272 -11.65 -10.22 27.88
N GLY A 273 -12.48 -10.68 28.82
CA GLY A 273 -13.13 -12.00 28.76
C GLY A 273 -14.00 -12.22 27.52
N ASP A 274 -14.46 -11.12 26.90
CA ASP A 274 -15.32 -11.11 25.71
C ASP A 274 -14.55 -11.06 24.39
N HIS A 275 -13.22 -10.96 24.41
CA HIS A 275 -12.43 -10.97 23.17
C HIS A 275 -12.32 -12.40 22.63
N GLU A 276 -12.70 -12.59 21.36
CA GLU A 276 -12.42 -13.83 20.64
C GLU A 276 -11.24 -13.66 19.68
N ILE A 277 -10.54 -14.76 19.43
CA ILE A 277 -9.44 -14.78 18.46
C ILE A 277 -10.00 -14.42 17.09
N GLY A 278 -9.37 -13.45 16.44
CA GLY A 278 -9.79 -12.93 15.13
C GLY A 278 -10.66 -11.67 15.20
N ASP A 279 -11.12 -11.26 16.38
CA ASP A 279 -11.77 -9.96 16.57
C ASP A 279 -10.79 -8.81 16.35
N PHE A 280 -11.32 -7.62 16.10
CA PHE A 280 -10.52 -6.42 15.90
C PHE A 280 -10.80 -5.36 16.96
N LEU A 281 -9.76 -4.62 17.30
CA LEU A 281 -9.82 -3.44 18.15
C LEU A 281 -9.45 -2.23 17.31
N LEU A 282 -10.41 -1.33 17.10
CA LEU A 282 -10.22 -0.12 16.30
C LEU A 282 -10.02 1.06 17.23
N PHE A 283 -8.89 1.73 17.14
CA PHE A 283 -8.52 2.86 18.00
C PHE A 283 -8.82 4.19 17.32
N PHE A 284 -9.32 5.12 18.14
CA PHE A 284 -9.73 6.44 17.74
C PHE A 284 -9.05 7.48 18.63
N VAL A 285 -8.54 8.53 18.00
CA VAL A 285 -8.03 9.73 18.68
C VAL A 285 -8.92 10.90 18.31
N ASN A 286 -9.52 11.54 19.30
CA ASN A 286 -10.47 12.64 19.11
C ASN A 286 -11.62 12.26 18.15
N LYS A 287 -12.16 11.04 18.33
CA LYS A 287 -13.22 10.42 17.51
C LYS A 287 -12.85 10.14 16.04
N LYS A 288 -11.58 10.28 15.66
CA LYS A 288 -11.08 9.91 14.33
C LYS A 288 -10.38 8.57 14.41
N TYR A 289 -10.71 7.66 13.49
CA TYR A 289 -10.01 6.38 13.36
C TYR A 289 -8.52 6.63 13.11
N LYS A 290 -7.66 5.85 13.77
CA LYS A 290 -6.21 5.99 13.70
C LYS A 290 -5.44 4.70 13.50
N TYR A 291 -5.90 3.61 14.10
CA TYR A 291 -5.14 2.37 14.15
C TYR A 291 -6.07 1.19 14.43
N TYR A 292 -5.64 -0.01 14.09
CA TYR A 292 -6.32 -1.23 14.51
C TYR A 292 -5.32 -2.28 14.98
N THR A 293 -5.79 -3.19 15.84
CA THR A 293 -5.09 -4.46 16.09
C THR A 293 -6.06 -5.61 16.02
N ARG A 294 -5.53 -6.81 15.73
CA ARG A 294 -6.29 -8.05 15.72
C ARG A 294 -6.02 -8.83 16.99
N VAL A 295 -7.04 -9.43 17.58
CA VAL A 295 -6.89 -10.30 18.74
C VAL A 295 -6.29 -11.63 18.28
N LEU A 296 -5.01 -11.85 18.58
CA LEU A 296 -4.28 -13.07 18.16
C LEU A 296 -4.23 -14.14 19.25
N THR A 297 -4.32 -13.76 20.51
CA THR A 297 -4.18 -14.68 21.66
C THR A 297 -5.22 -14.38 22.74
N LYS A 298 -5.80 -15.43 23.31
CA LYS A 298 -6.73 -15.35 24.44
C LYS A 298 -6.02 -15.70 25.73
N ASN A 299 -5.62 -14.71 26.51
CA ASN A 299 -5.05 -14.97 27.83
C ASN A 299 -6.09 -14.67 28.91
N LYS A 300 -6.81 -15.72 29.36
CA LYS A 300 -7.94 -15.59 30.30
C LYS A 300 -7.54 -15.11 31.70
N ASN A 301 -6.25 -15.16 32.06
CA ASN A 301 -5.74 -14.92 33.41
C ASN A 301 -4.74 -13.75 33.51
N SER A 302 -4.52 -12.95 32.46
CA SER A 302 -3.62 -11.79 32.49
C SER A 302 -4.35 -10.49 32.18
N SER A 303 -3.78 -9.38 32.65
CA SER A 303 -4.14 -8.03 32.20
C SER A 303 -4.14 -7.96 30.67
N CYS A 304 -5.15 -7.32 30.08
CA CYS A 304 -5.28 -7.11 28.64
C CYS A 304 -4.40 -5.95 28.19
N LEU A 305 -3.08 -6.15 28.32
CA LEU A 305 -2.11 -5.17 27.90
C LEU A 305 -1.92 -5.26 26.39
N ILE A 306 -2.13 -4.14 25.71
CA ILE A 306 -1.93 -4.00 24.28
C ILE A 306 -0.95 -2.87 24.04
N GLU A 307 -0.01 -3.08 23.13
CA GLU A 307 0.89 -2.03 22.68
C GLU A 307 0.21 -1.21 21.58
N LEU A 308 0.19 0.10 21.76
CA LEU A 308 -0.24 1.06 20.75
C LEU A 308 0.93 1.95 20.36
N PRO A 309 1.04 2.31 19.07
CA PRO A 309 2.13 3.14 18.64
C PRO A 309 1.90 4.61 19.02
N TYR A 310 2.98 5.33 19.34
CA TYR A 310 2.90 6.75 19.69
C TYR A 310 2.47 7.64 18.51
N PHE A 311 2.72 7.23 17.27
CA PHE A 311 2.44 8.05 16.07
C PHE A 311 0.94 8.39 15.91
N ILE A 312 0.03 7.69 16.59
CA ILE A 312 -1.41 7.98 16.54
C ILE A 312 -1.75 9.34 17.16
N PHE A 313 -0.87 9.89 18.00
CA PHE A 313 -1.03 11.17 18.67
C PHE A 313 -0.19 12.27 18.05
N LYS A 314 -0.71 13.49 18.15
CA LYS A 314 0.07 14.71 17.89
C LYS A 314 0.78 15.12 19.19
N LYS A 315 2.07 15.46 19.08
CA LYS A 315 2.86 15.93 20.22
C LYS A 315 2.24 17.20 20.83
N ASP A 316 2.20 17.23 22.16
CA ASP A 316 1.69 18.29 23.02
C ASP A 316 0.22 18.67 22.80
N ASP A 317 -0.55 17.81 22.13
CA ASP A 317 -1.98 18.02 21.88
C ASP A 317 -2.83 17.14 22.81
N PRO A 318 -3.64 17.73 23.72
CA PRO A 318 -4.60 16.98 24.52
C PRO A 318 -5.54 16.18 23.64
N SER A 319 -5.62 14.88 23.89
CA SER A 319 -6.28 13.92 23.02
C SER A 319 -7.17 12.98 23.80
N LYS A 320 -8.27 12.54 23.18
CA LYS A 320 -9.16 11.52 23.72
C LYS A 320 -8.97 10.21 22.98
N LEU A 321 -8.36 9.24 23.64
CA LEU A 321 -8.18 7.88 23.12
C LEU A 321 -9.41 7.04 23.46
N SER A 322 -9.98 6.36 22.48
CA SER A 322 -11.06 5.38 22.66
C SER A 322 -10.91 4.23 21.68
N TYR A 323 -11.54 3.08 21.92
CA TYR A 323 -11.58 2.00 20.95
C TYR A 323 -12.97 1.36 20.80
N PHE A 324 -13.17 0.69 19.67
CA PHE A 324 -14.26 -0.26 19.45
C PHE A 324 -13.70 -1.68 19.44
N LEU A 325 -14.35 -2.58 20.17
CA LEU A 325 -14.20 -4.01 19.95
C LEU A 325 -15.22 -4.42 18.89
N ILE A 326 -14.74 -4.91 17.76
CA ILE A 326 -15.58 -5.40 16.68
C ILE A 326 -15.27 -6.88 16.43
N GLN A 327 -16.30 -7.65 16.11
CA GLN A 327 -16.12 -9.03 15.70
C GLN A 327 -15.50 -9.11 14.31
N SER A 328 -15.01 -10.28 13.93
CA SER A 328 -14.61 -10.56 12.55
C SER A 328 -15.72 -10.28 11.51
N SER A 329 -16.99 -10.36 11.92
CA SER A 329 -18.16 -9.98 11.11
C SER A 329 -18.32 -8.47 10.90
N GLY A 330 -17.55 -7.63 11.60
CA GLY A 330 -17.67 -6.17 11.63
C GLY A 330 -18.68 -5.64 12.65
N SER A 331 -19.43 -6.52 13.32
CA SER A 331 -20.39 -6.11 14.36
C SER A 331 -19.66 -5.54 15.57
N ILE A 332 -20.10 -4.37 16.04
CA ILE A 332 -19.55 -3.78 17.26
C ILE A 332 -20.02 -4.63 18.46
N MET A 333 -19.12 -4.94 19.38
CA MET A 333 -19.43 -5.63 20.63
C MET A 333 -19.43 -4.67 21.80
N ALA A 334 -18.44 -3.78 21.81
CA ALA A 334 -18.22 -2.85 22.89
C ALA A 334 -17.52 -1.59 22.40
N LYS A 335 -17.72 -0.52 23.16
CA LYS A 335 -17.09 0.77 22.97
C LYS A 335 -16.50 1.22 24.28
N SER A 336 -15.24 1.66 24.24
CA SER A 336 -14.60 2.16 25.44
C SER A 336 -15.09 3.55 25.81
N MET A 337 -14.99 3.91 27.09
CA MET A 337 -14.95 5.32 27.47
C MET A 337 -13.67 5.97 26.94
N PRO A 338 -13.72 7.23 26.50
CA PRO A 338 -12.50 7.94 26.11
C PRO A 338 -11.62 8.22 27.33
N ALA A 339 -10.33 7.93 27.22
CA ALA A 339 -9.31 8.32 28.17
C ALA A 339 -8.62 9.61 27.68
N ASP A 340 -8.40 10.56 28.59
CA ASP A 340 -7.64 11.77 28.31
C ASP A 340 -6.15 11.45 28.32
N VAL A 341 -5.46 11.81 27.24
CA VAL A 341 -4.06 11.47 26.99
C VAL A 341 -3.36 12.67 26.38
N THR A 342 -2.16 12.98 26.83
CA THR A 342 -1.28 13.95 26.13
C THR A 342 0.06 13.30 25.82
N TYR A 343 0.41 13.17 24.54
CA TYR A 343 1.73 12.69 24.12
C TYR A 343 2.74 13.83 24.18
N ARG A 344 3.77 13.71 25.03
CA ARG A 344 4.84 14.70 25.24
C ARG A 344 6.03 14.55 24.30
N GLY A 345 5.95 13.61 23.36
CA GLY A 345 7.03 13.34 22.44
C GLY A 345 7.97 12.25 22.94
N ARG A 346 9.11 12.19 22.26
CA ARG A 346 10.23 11.28 22.49
C ARG A 346 11.54 12.07 22.48
N PRO A 347 12.64 11.50 23.00
CA PRO A 347 13.98 11.97 22.69
C PRO A 347 14.16 12.10 21.17
N ASN A 348 14.91 13.10 20.72
CA ASN A 348 15.23 13.28 19.31
C ASN A 348 16.31 12.27 18.86
N LYS A 349 15.92 11.01 18.82
CA LYS A 349 16.74 9.85 18.46
C LYS A 349 15.84 8.80 17.75
N PRO A 350 16.45 7.87 16.99
CA PRO A 350 15.75 6.72 16.41
C PRO A 350 15.00 5.86 17.46
N TRP A 351 13.99 5.11 17.02
CA TRP A 351 13.31 4.11 17.85
C TRP A 351 14.29 3.02 18.33
N ASN A 352 14.17 2.59 19.59
CA ASN A 352 15.09 1.62 20.22
C ASN A 352 14.52 0.20 20.35
N ASP A 353 13.23 0.01 20.07
CA ASP A 353 12.45 -1.21 20.32
C ASP A 353 11.89 -1.82 19.02
N ILE A 354 12.41 -1.37 17.88
CA ILE A 354 12.00 -1.84 16.55
C ILE A 354 13.01 -2.84 15.99
N ASP A 355 12.52 -3.82 15.24
CA ASP A 355 13.37 -4.75 14.51
C ASP A 355 14.02 -4.06 13.30
N ARG A 356 15.33 -4.19 13.19
CA ARG A 356 16.16 -3.52 12.16
C ARG A 356 16.83 -4.59 11.34
N ILE A 357 16.25 -4.88 10.17
CA ILE A 357 16.66 -6.00 9.33
C ILE A 357 17.67 -5.61 8.25
N TYR A 358 17.77 -4.31 7.92
CA TYR A 358 18.70 -3.84 6.89
C TYR A 358 20.00 -3.31 7.49
N GLU A 359 21.09 -3.44 6.73
CA GLU A 359 22.41 -2.91 7.07
C GLU A 359 22.38 -1.39 7.38
N PRO A 360 23.31 -0.86 8.19
CA PRO A 360 23.35 0.56 8.49
C PRO A 360 23.70 1.37 7.25
N CYS A 361 23.18 2.59 7.17
CA CYS A 361 23.59 3.51 6.10
C CYS A 361 25.08 3.89 6.26
N GLN A 362 25.73 4.23 5.16
CA GLN A 362 27.11 4.69 5.14
C GLN A 362 27.15 6.21 4.99
N VAL A 363 27.88 6.89 5.87
CA VAL A 363 27.99 8.36 5.87
C VAL A 363 29.33 8.77 5.30
N TYR A 364 29.33 9.74 4.40
CA TYR A 364 30.52 10.27 3.75
C TYR A 364 30.60 11.79 3.96
N SER A 365 31.82 12.29 4.08
CA SER A 365 32.12 13.71 4.16
C SER A 365 31.79 14.45 2.86
N SER A 366 31.84 15.78 2.88
CA SER A 366 31.75 16.63 1.68
C SER A 366 32.87 16.39 0.65
N PHE A 367 33.92 15.63 1.00
CA PHE A 367 34.98 15.16 0.10
C PHE A 367 34.75 13.72 -0.39
N ASP A 368 33.60 13.13 -0.08
CA ASP A 368 33.26 11.75 -0.38
C ASP A 368 34.14 10.71 0.34
N GLU A 369 34.66 11.08 1.53
CA GLU A 369 35.41 10.17 2.40
C GLU A 369 34.50 9.52 3.44
N LEU A 370 34.59 8.19 3.61
CA LEU A 370 33.76 7.45 4.55
C LEU A 370 34.01 7.90 6.00
N ILE A 371 32.93 8.19 6.72
CA ILE A 371 32.91 8.46 8.16
C ILE A 371 32.35 7.21 8.84
N ASN A 372 33.21 6.51 9.58
CA ASN A 372 32.81 5.32 10.33
C ASN A 372 31.80 5.66 11.43
N GLN A 373 31.08 4.65 11.90
CA GLN A 373 30.23 4.77 13.08
C GLN A 373 31.04 5.31 14.27
N ASP A 374 30.39 6.14 15.08
CA ASP A 374 30.97 6.93 16.16
C ASP A 374 32.05 7.95 15.70
N GLY A 375 32.14 8.18 14.39
CA GLY A 375 33.02 9.18 13.79
C GLY A 375 32.58 10.62 14.05
N ALA A 376 33.53 11.55 13.95
CA ALA A 376 33.31 12.97 14.18
C ALA A 376 33.00 13.74 12.88
N ILE A 377 31.95 14.55 12.91
CA ILE A 377 31.57 15.52 11.88
C ILE A 377 31.94 16.90 12.39
N ASN A 378 32.82 17.57 11.66
CA ASN A 378 33.35 18.88 12.03
C ASN A 378 33.40 19.80 10.81
N ASN A 379 33.84 21.06 11.02
CA ASN A 379 33.91 22.04 9.95
C ASN A 379 34.72 21.54 8.73
N LYS A 380 35.78 20.75 8.94
CA LYS A 380 36.56 20.18 7.84
C LYS A 380 35.74 19.17 7.06
N SER A 381 35.08 18.22 7.72
CA SER A 381 34.31 17.16 7.04
C SER A 381 33.18 17.72 6.17
N ILE A 382 32.63 18.90 6.51
CA ILE A 382 31.54 19.53 5.76
C ILE A 382 31.98 20.73 4.90
N SER A 383 33.28 21.04 4.81
CA SER A 383 33.78 22.29 4.21
C SER A 383 33.67 22.39 2.69
N ASN A 384 33.61 21.27 1.97
CA ASN A 384 33.58 21.25 0.50
C ASN A 384 32.16 21.37 -0.09
N TYR A 385 31.18 21.74 0.74
CA TYR A 385 29.77 21.73 0.39
C TYR A 385 29.42 22.55 -0.86
N ALA A 386 30.05 23.71 -1.06
CA ALA A 386 29.78 24.60 -2.19
C ALA A 386 30.19 24.02 -3.57
N HIS A 387 31.00 22.95 -3.59
CA HIS A 387 31.36 22.23 -4.81
C HIS A 387 30.49 20.99 -5.03
N ASN A 388 29.56 20.71 -4.12
CA ASN A 388 28.68 19.56 -4.18
C ASN A 388 27.28 19.95 -4.68
N PRO A 389 26.54 19.04 -5.33
CA PRO A 389 25.13 19.26 -5.63
C PRO A 389 24.34 19.59 -4.36
N ASP A 390 23.39 20.53 -4.49
CA ASP A 390 22.49 20.95 -3.41
C ASP A 390 23.21 21.46 -2.14
N ASP A 391 24.43 21.98 -2.29
CA ASP A 391 25.26 22.44 -1.18
C ASP A 391 25.45 21.36 -0.09
N ALA A 392 25.63 20.11 -0.52
CA ALA A 392 25.70 18.96 0.37
C ALA A 392 26.96 18.97 1.25
N GLY A 393 26.77 19.03 2.57
CA GLY A 393 27.84 18.90 3.56
C GLY A 393 28.20 17.45 3.89
N LEU A 394 27.27 16.51 3.69
CA LEU A 394 27.50 15.07 3.82
C LEU A 394 26.73 14.32 2.73
N PHE A 395 27.16 13.08 2.48
CA PHE A 395 26.40 12.13 1.67
C PHE A 395 26.07 10.89 2.49
N VAL A 396 24.81 10.48 2.46
CA VAL A 396 24.38 9.21 3.06
C VAL A 396 24.07 8.22 1.95
N ARG A 397 24.65 7.02 2.03
CA ARG A 397 24.47 5.96 1.04
C ARG A 397 23.80 4.76 1.68
N ILE A 398 22.79 4.23 0.99
CA ILE A 398 22.09 3.00 1.36
C ILE A 398 22.22 2.02 0.19
N THR A 399 22.54 0.77 0.48
CA THR A 399 22.67 -0.28 -0.53
C THR A 399 21.38 -1.08 -0.65
N GLY A 400 20.95 -1.29 -1.88
CA GLY A 400 19.86 -2.19 -2.22
C GLY A 400 20.33 -3.38 -3.05
N THR A 401 19.50 -4.41 -3.15
CA THR A 401 19.80 -5.63 -3.91
C THR A 401 18.58 -6.15 -4.67
N ASN A 402 18.84 -6.83 -5.79
CA ASN A 402 17.86 -7.66 -6.49
C ASN A 402 18.01 -9.16 -6.18
N ASP A 403 18.90 -9.52 -5.24
CA ASP A 403 19.03 -10.88 -4.75
C ASP A 403 17.96 -11.17 -3.69
N ASN A 404 16.92 -11.92 -4.06
CA ASN A 404 15.83 -12.26 -3.14
C ASN A 404 16.27 -13.12 -1.94
N ARG A 405 17.53 -13.59 -1.91
CA ARG A 405 18.09 -14.33 -0.76
C ARG A 405 18.78 -13.43 0.25
N ASP A 406 19.07 -12.18 -0.11
CA ASP A 406 19.71 -11.22 0.78
C ASP A 406 18.64 -10.29 1.37
N GLY A 407 18.13 -10.67 2.55
CA GLY A 407 17.17 -9.86 3.31
C GLY A 407 17.81 -8.68 4.06
N THR A 408 19.13 -8.52 4.02
CA THR A 408 19.85 -7.46 4.76
C THR A 408 19.99 -6.16 3.98
N LYS A 409 19.57 -6.14 2.71
CA LYS A 409 19.61 -4.96 1.86
C LYS A 409 18.23 -4.62 1.34
N VAL A 410 18.02 -3.34 1.10
CA VAL A 410 16.75 -2.81 0.61
C VAL A 410 16.44 -3.37 -0.77
N LYS A 411 15.20 -3.79 -1.02
CA LYS A 411 14.78 -4.23 -2.35
C LYS A 411 14.90 -3.08 -3.36
N LEU A 412 15.39 -3.39 -4.57
CA LEU A 412 15.43 -2.40 -5.65
C LEU A 412 14.04 -1.81 -5.94
N GLY A 413 13.96 -0.52 -6.21
CA GLY A 413 12.70 0.18 -6.47
C GLY A 413 11.91 0.65 -5.24
N SER A 414 12.27 0.19 -4.04
CA SER A 414 11.62 0.60 -2.79
C SER A 414 11.79 2.10 -2.53
N GLU A 415 10.74 2.71 -1.98
CA GLU A 415 10.84 4.06 -1.42
C GLU A 415 11.52 3.98 -0.06
N VAL A 416 12.57 4.77 0.11
CA VAL A 416 13.39 4.83 1.32
C VAL A 416 13.18 6.19 1.97
N ILE A 417 12.83 6.16 3.25
CA ILE A 417 12.69 7.35 4.08
C ILE A 417 13.88 7.38 5.03
N LEU A 418 14.80 8.33 4.86
CA LEU A 418 15.96 8.55 5.71
C LEU A 418 15.64 9.68 6.70
N THR A 419 15.86 9.46 7.99
CA THR A 419 15.68 10.49 9.02
C THR A 419 17.03 10.87 9.65
N LEU A 420 17.31 12.18 9.63
CA LEU A 420 18.43 12.80 10.32
C LEU A 420 17.95 13.32 11.68
N TYR A 421 18.70 12.98 12.74
CA TYR A 421 18.55 13.55 14.07
C TYR A 421 19.86 14.23 14.46
N ILE A 422 19.79 15.49 14.92
CA ILE A 422 20.94 16.19 15.53
C ILE A 422 20.53 16.73 16.89
N ASN A 423 21.37 16.47 17.89
CA ASN A 423 21.27 17.07 19.22
C ASN A 423 22.58 17.81 19.53
N SER A 424 22.53 19.12 19.66
CA SER A 424 23.68 19.96 20.00
C SER A 424 23.27 21.01 21.04
N SER A 425 24.24 21.73 21.60
CA SER A 425 23.92 22.79 22.57
C SER A 425 23.21 23.98 21.92
N THR A 426 23.37 24.17 20.61
CA THR A 426 22.76 25.26 19.86
C THR A 426 21.40 24.90 19.27
N LYS A 427 21.18 23.64 18.88
CA LYS A 427 19.94 23.22 18.22
C LYS A 427 19.64 21.72 18.30
N THR A 428 18.36 21.42 18.15
CA THR A 428 17.79 20.07 17.95
C THR A 428 17.13 20.01 16.58
N ILE A 429 17.53 19.06 15.73
CA ILE A 429 16.99 18.89 14.38
C ILE A 429 16.44 17.48 14.23
N THR A 430 15.25 17.37 13.64
CA THR A 430 14.74 16.16 12.99
C THR A 430 14.44 16.53 11.54
N HIS A 431 15.02 15.83 10.57
CA HIS A 431 14.75 16.10 9.16
C HIS A 431 14.58 14.80 8.38
N VAL A 432 13.57 14.74 7.51
CA VAL A 432 13.23 13.54 6.74
C VAL A 432 13.54 13.77 5.28
N PHE A 433 14.29 12.84 4.69
CA PHE A 433 14.58 12.77 3.27
C PHE A 433 13.85 11.57 2.67
N LYS A 434 13.36 11.73 1.44
CA LYS A 434 12.74 10.64 0.68
C LYS A 434 13.53 10.38 -0.59
N GLY A 435 13.84 9.12 -0.84
CA GLY A 435 14.55 8.66 -2.02
C GLY A 435 13.95 7.35 -2.51
N ARG A 436 14.26 6.96 -3.74
CA ARG A 436 13.84 5.67 -4.27
C ARG A 436 15.08 4.87 -4.62
N MET A 437 15.18 3.68 -4.06
CA MET A 437 16.24 2.75 -4.40
C MET A 437 16.19 2.52 -5.92
N PRO A 438 17.32 2.62 -6.65
CA PRO A 438 17.29 2.41 -8.09
C PRO A 438 16.69 1.05 -8.45
N TYR A 439 15.97 0.98 -9.56
CA TYR A 439 15.38 -0.25 -10.07
C TYR A 439 16.41 -1.18 -10.74
N GLN A 440 17.63 -0.67 -10.95
CA GLN A 440 18.70 -1.40 -11.60
C GLN A 440 19.97 -1.33 -10.76
N PRO A 441 20.79 -2.40 -10.75
CA PRO A 441 22.11 -2.39 -10.14
C PRO A 441 23.01 -1.30 -10.73
N ASP A 442 23.96 -0.80 -9.93
CA ASP A 442 24.91 0.23 -10.33
C ASP A 442 25.78 -0.20 -11.53
N ASN A 443 26.06 -1.52 -11.61
CA ASN A 443 26.85 -2.13 -12.67
C ASN A 443 26.00 -3.09 -13.50
N ARG A 444 26.20 -3.11 -14.82
CA ARG A 444 25.48 -4.02 -15.72
C ARG A 444 25.77 -5.48 -15.35
N GLY A 445 24.70 -6.24 -15.05
CA GLY A 445 24.81 -7.64 -14.60
C GLY A 445 25.19 -7.81 -13.13
N GLY A 446 25.36 -6.71 -12.39
CA GLY A 446 25.51 -6.74 -10.93
C GLY A 446 24.20 -7.03 -10.21
N LYS A 447 24.25 -7.00 -8.88
CA LYS A 447 23.07 -7.20 -8.01
C LYS A 447 22.75 -6.02 -7.10
N ILE A 448 23.75 -5.17 -6.85
CA ILE A 448 23.70 -4.09 -5.87
C ILE A 448 23.42 -2.76 -6.56
N ALA A 449 22.57 -1.94 -5.96
CA ALA A 449 22.38 -0.54 -6.32
C ALA A 449 22.64 0.36 -5.10
N THR A 450 23.04 1.60 -5.35
CA THR A 450 23.30 2.57 -4.29
C THR A 450 22.34 3.74 -4.39
N LEU A 451 21.57 3.97 -3.33
CA LEU A 451 20.79 5.20 -3.15
C LEU A 451 21.62 6.21 -2.37
N LYS A 452 21.82 7.40 -2.94
CA LYS A 452 22.55 8.51 -2.34
C LYS A 452 21.60 9.64 -1.92
N PHE A 453 21.73 10.09 -0.68
CA PHE A 453 21.10 11.28 -0.15
C PHE A 453 22.14 12.39 0.05
N ASN A 454 21.83 13.59 -0.45
CA ASN A 454 22.61 14.80 -0.24
C ASN A 454 22.10 15.47 1.04
N ILE A 455 22.93 15.58 2.08
CA ILE A 455 22.57 16.24 3.34
C ILE A 455 23.04 17.70 3.28
N PRO A 456 22.12 18.67 3.25
CA PRO A 456 22.48 20.09 3.08
C PRO A 456 23.36 20.63 4.20
N TYR A 457 24.35 21.45 3.85
CA TYR A 457 25.27 22.08 4.79
C TYR A 457 24.58 22.89 5.90
N ASN A 458 23.47 23.57 5.58
CA ASN A 458 22.74 24.40 6.54
C ASN A 458 22.08 23.61 7.69
N LEU A 459 21.87 22.29 7.53
CA LEU A 459 21.44 21.43 8.64
C LEU A 459 22.62 21.08 9.55
N LEU A 460 23.84 21.06 9.00
CA LEU A 460 25.05 20.53 9.61
C LEU A 460 25.93 21.62 10.25
N ASN A 461 25.82 22.87 9.83
CA ASN A 461 26.57 23.99 10.40
C ASN A 461 26.05 24.42 11.78
N ASN A 462 26.85 25.16 12.54
CA ASN A 462 26.48 25.74 13.84
C ASN A 462 25.86 24.74 14.84
N ASN A 463 26.47 23.56 14.98
CA ASN A 463 26.14 22.55 15.97
C ASN A 463 27.27 22.49 17.02
N LEU A 464 27.15 23.28 18.10
CA LEU A 464 28.20 23.32 19.12
C LEU A 464 28.09 22.14 20.10
N ALA A 465 29.23 21.75 20.67
CA ALA A 465 29.27 20.76 21.74
C ALA A 465 28.47 21.23 22.97
N PHE A 466 27.98 20.27 23.76
CA PHE A 466 27.49 20.53 25.10
C PHE A 466 28.68 20.79 26.05
N PRO A 467 28.44 21.33 27.27
CA PRO A 467 29.52 21.62 28.22
C PRO A 467 30.42 20.42 28.56
N TYR A 468 29.90 19.18 28.44
CA TYR A 468 30.59 17.96 28.89
C TYR A 468 30.68 16.86 27.83
N HIS A 469 30.13 17.05 26.64
CA HIS A 469 30.20 16.09 25.54
C HIS A 469 29.90 16.75 24.19
N ASP A 470 30.33 16.12 23.11
CA ASP A 470 30.05 16.59 21.75
C ASP A 470 28.55 16.54 21.43
N GLY A 471 28.14 17.25 20.37
CA GLY A 471 26.81 17.04 19.80
C GLY A 471 26.68 15.62 19.25
N GLU A 472 25.45 15.13 19.16
CA GLU A 472 25.12 13.81 18.64
C GLU A 472 24.43 13.95 17.28
N ILE A 473 24.75 13.05 16.36
CA ILE A 473 24.05 12.90 15.08
C ILE A 473 23.66 11.43 14.87
N PHE A 474 22.47 11.21 14.33
CA PHE A 474 21.96 9.89 13.98
C PHE A 474 21.35 9.92 12.59
N PHE A 475 21.57 8.84 11.86
CA PHE A 475 20.83 8.52 10.66
C PHE A 475 20.18 7.15 10.85
N ASP A 476 18.86 7.10 10.65
CA ASP A 476 18.15 5.84 10.47
C ASP A 476 17.27 5.93 9.23
N TYR A 477 16.85 4.79 8.70
CA TYR A 477 15.98 4.76 7.53
C TYR A 477 14.98 3.63 7.61
N GLN A 478 13.88 3.80 6.89
CA GLN A 478 12.77 2.86 6.83
C GLN A 478 12.20 2.71 5.42
N ILE A 479 11.59 1.55 5.18
CA ILE A 479 10.77 1.24 4.01
C ILE A 479 9.33 1.10 4.49
N GLY A 480 8.45 1.95 3.94
CA GLY A 480 7.10 2.16 4.49
C GLY A 480 7.07 3.25 5.57
N TYR A 481 5.87 3.54 6.08
CA TYR A 481 5.64 4.53 7.12
C TYR A 481 5.40 3.85 8.47
N ASP A 482 5.59 4.57 9.59
CA ASP A 482 5.42 3.98 10.94
C ASP A 482 4.02 3.39 11.17
N ASP A 483 3.01 3.83 10.40
CA ASP A 483 1.64 3.33 10.41
C ASP A 483 1.38 2.13 9.48
N ASP A 484 2.36 1.72 8.66
CA ASP A 484 2.28 0.52 7.85
C ASP A 484 2.57 -0.74 8.71
N SER A 485 1.76 -1.79 8.54
CA SER A 485 1.93 -3.06 9.28
C SER A 485 3.20 -3.82 8.93
N ASP A 486 3.79 -3.54 7.76
CA ASP A 486 5.00 -4.17 7.23
C ASP A 486 6.18 -3.20 7.12
N VAL A 487 6.15 -2.09 7.85
CA VAL A 487 7.28 -1.17 7.91
C VAL A 487 8.53 -1.91 8.38
N THR A 488 9.64 -1.66 7.69
CA THR A 488 10.94 -2.27 7.97
C THR A 488 12.01 -1.20 8.07
N TYR A 489 13.05 -1.46 8.86
CA TYR A 489 14.05 -0.45 9.21
C TYR A 489 15.46 -0.95 8.97
N GLY A 490 16.35 -0.01 8.66
CA GLY A 490 17.79 -0.25 8.68
C GLY A 490 18.40 0.01 10.05
N GLU A 491 19.58 -0.55 10.26
CA GLU A 491 20.41 -0.24 11.42
C GLU A 491 20.76 1.25 11.48
N ILE A 492 20.99 1.73 12.70
CA ILE A 492 21.28 3.15 12.97
C ILE A 492 22.76 3.40 12.71
N TRP A 493 23.07 4.44 11.95
CA TRP A 493 24.38 5.06 12.01
C TRP A 493 24.37 6.19 13.05
N SER A 494 25.36 6.19 13.95
CA SER A 494 25.55 7.20 14.99
C SER A 494 26.92 7.85 14.89
N GLY A 495 27.04 9.11 15.30
CA GLY A 495 28.31 9.83 15.35
C GLY A 495 28.25 11.08 16.23
N HIS A 496 29.39 11.79 16.25
CA HIS A 496 29.54 13.05 16.97
C HIS A 496 29.54 14.23 16.00
N ILE A 497 28.98 15.37 16.39
CA ILE A 497 28.96 16.58 15.57
C ILE A 497 29.36 17.81 16.38
N VAL A 498 30.38 18.52 15.89
CA VAL A 498 30.84 19.81 16.42
C VAL A 498 31.23 20.73 15.26
N THR A 499 30.38 21.70 14.96
CA THR A 499 30.56 22.64 13.84
C THR A 499 30.27 24.07 14.30
N ILE A 500 31.00 25.03 13.74
CA ILE A 500 30.91 26.46 14.07
C ILE A 500 30.38 27.19 12.83
N SER A 501 29.58 28.25 13.01
CA SER A 501 29.16 29.07 11.87
C SER A 501 30.38 29.73 11.23
N ASN A 502 30.49 29.66 9.90
CA ASN A 502 31.48 30.41 9.12
C ASN A 502 30.89 31.74 8.62
N ASP A 503 30.05 32.39 9.43
CA ASP A 503 29.64 33.77 9.17
C ASP A 503 30.79 34.69 9.60
N PHE A 504 31.65 35.03 8.65
CA PHE A 504 32.50 36.22 8.71
C PHE A 504 31.88 37.32 7.84
#